data_AF-A0A1H1FTG7-F1
#
_entry.id   AF-A0A1H1FTG7-F1
#
_cell.length_a   1.000
_cell.length_b   1.000
_cell.length_c   1.000
_cell.angle_alpha   90.00
_cell.angle_beta   90.00
_cell.angle_gamma   90.00
#
_symmetry.space_group_name_H-M   'P 1'
#
loop_
_entity.id
_entity.type
_entity.pdbx_description
1 polymer ?
#
loop_
_entity_poly.entity_id
_entity_poly.type
_entity_poly.pdbx_seq_one_letter_code
_entity_poly.pdbx_strand_id
1 'polypeptide(L)'
;MKLDKVWYHGTRTPDINAFWPLSHFGDFNAAKMVCANKKYKDGHDGNPLIIEVEIDLDKKDVLHTPDAGSPSPIAIANQIVTADVDYKISAAVVADIKSLHEQLIDLKKENKSNRAYERTALSSTLIKHGFKAISYKNEVENDDDEISLCILDPSIIKIIKVIPMCEVEAKTLWDKSKRNM
;
A
#
# COMPACT_ATOMS: atom_id res chain seq x y z
N MET A 1 3.38 -18.31 11.30
CA MET A 1 4.28 -18.67 10.18
C MET A 1 4.65 -17.35 9.56
N LYS A 2 5.91 -16.97 9.71
CA LYS A 2 6.42 -15.69 9.22
C LYS A 2 6.42 -15.67 7.70
N LEU A 3 6.25 -14.49 7.13
CA LEU A 3 6.53 -14.28 5.72
C LEU A 3 8.05 -14.17 5.56
N ASP A 4 8.74 -15.28 5.31
CA ASP A 4 10.20 -15.34 5.15
C ASP A 4 10.70 -14.73 3.82
N LYS A 5 9.98 -13.74 3.29
CA LYS A 5 10.23 -13.10 1.99
C LYS A 5 10.71 -11.67 2.19
N VAL A 6 11.69 -11.27 1.40
CA VAL A 6 12.14 -9.88 1.24
C VAL A 6 11.10 -9.10 0.43
N TRP A 7 10.81 -7.86 0.85
CA TRP A 7 9.83 -6.99 0.19
C TRP A 7 10.50 -5.70 -0.32
N TYR A 8 9.86 -5.06 -1.30
CA TYR A 8 10.41 -3.89 -1.96
C TYR A 8 9.42 -2.73 -2.01
N HIS A 9 9.93 -1.52 -1.79
CA HIS A 9 9.19 -0.27 -1.92
C HIS A 9 9.82 0.63 -2.98
N GLY A 10 9.03 1.07 -3.95
CA GLY A 10 9.46 2.07 -4.93
C GLY A 10 9.24 3.49 -4.43
N THR A 11 10.27 4.32 -4.50
CA THR A 11 10.18 5.73 -4.08
C THR A 11 11.04 6.65 -4.94
N ARG A 12 10.78 7.95 -4.79
CA ARG A 12 11.61 9.04 -5.34
C ARG A 12 12.08 10.01 -4.26
N THR A 13 11.82 9.66 -2.99
CA THR A 13 12.24 10.44 -1.83
C THR A 13 13.60 9.93 -1.36
N PRO A 14 14.64 10.78 -1.29
CA PRO A 14 15.93 10.38 -0.75
C PRO A 14 15.86 10.16 0.77
N ASP A 15 16.87 9.47 1.31
CA ASP A 15 17.12 9.36 2.75
C ASP A 15 15.93 8.85 3.59
N ILE A 16 15.14 7.91 3.04
CA ILE A 16 14.05 7.28 3.79
C ILE A 16 14.63 6.48 4.97
N ASN A 17 14.21 6.86 6.17
CA ASN A 17 14.50 6.16 7.42
C ASN A 17 13.24 5.57 8.09
N ALA A 18 12.04 5.91 7.60
CA ALA A 18 10.77 5.44 8.11
C ALA A 18 9.68 5.49 7.04
N PHE A 19 8.65 4.67 7.20
CA PHE A 19 7.51 4.60 6.30
C PHE A 19 6.25 5.14 6.96
N TRP A 20 5.37 5.71 6.14
CA TRP A 20 4.01 6.06 6.57
C TRP A 20 3.14 4.80 6.64
N PRO A 21 2.12 4.75 7.52
CA PRO A 21 1.06 3.76 7.42
C PRO A 21 0.46 3.72 6.01
N LEU A 22 0.05 2.51 5.60
CA LEU A 22 -0.42 2.17 4.26
C LEU A 22 0.62 2.43 3.15
N SER A 23 1.91 2.34 3.47
CA SER A 23 2.95 2.25 2.44
C SER A 23 2.83 0.91 1.72
N HIS A 24 2.92 0.97 0.39
CA HIS A 24 2.83 -0.18 -0.50
C HIS A 24 4.18 -0.89 -0.61
N PHE A 25 4.16 -2.21 -0.57
CA PHE A 25 5.30 -3.09 -0.79
C PHE A 25 4.90 -4.21 -1.75
N GLY A 26 5.80 -4.56 -2.65
CA GLY A 26 5.60 -5.65 -3.60
C GLY A 26 6.89 -6.41 -3.83
N ASP A 27 6.96 -7.13 -4.94
CA ASP A 27 8.21 -7.64 -5.46
C ASP A 27 9.09 -6.50 -6.03
N PHE A 28 10.25 -6.88 -6.55
CA PHE A 28 11.19 -5.91 -7.10
C PHE A 28 10.64 -5.21 -8.35
N ASN A 29 9.88 -5.90 -9.19
CA ASN A 29 9.34 -5.33 -10.43
C ASN A 29 8.21 -4.34 -10.17
N ALA A 30 7.29 -4.66 -9.26
CA ALA A 30 6.26 -3.77 -8.76
C ALA A 30 6.88 -2.50 -8.17
N ALA A 31 7.94 -2.63 -7.37
CA ALA A 31 8.65 -1.47 -6.83
C ALA A 31 9.24 -0.57 -7.94
N LYS A 32 9.80 -1.15 -9.00
CA LYS A 32 10.25 -0.38 -10.18
C LYS A 32 9.11 0.31 -10.90
N MET A 33 7.97 -0.38 -11.07
CA MET A 33 6.78 0.19 -11.69
C MET A 33 6.20 1.34 -10.85
N VAL A 34 6.25 1.24 -9.52
CA VAL A 34 5.89 2.34 -8.62
C VAL A 34 6.79 3.56 -8.84
N CYS A 35 8.12 3.38 -8.99
CA CYS A 35 9.03 4.47 -9.33
C CYS A 35 8.68 5.15 -10.66
N ALA A 36 8.29 4.37 -11.68
CA ALA A 36 7.84 4.88 -12.97
C ALA A 36 6.54 5.69 -12.80
N ASN A 37 5.52 5.11 -12.19
CA ASN A 37 4.22 5.75 -11.91
C ASN A 37 4.39 7.08 -11.15
N LYS A 38 5.23 7.12 -10.11
CA LYS A 38 5.45 8.33 -9.33
C LYS A 38 5.92 9.51 -10.17
N LYS A 39 6.75 9.31 -11.19
CA LYS A 39 7.22 10.39 -12.06
C LYS A 39 6.20 10.74 -13.14
N TYR A 40 5.78 9.73 -13.90
CA TYR A 40 5.04 9.98 -15.14
C TYR A 40 3.52 10.12 -14.94
N LYS A 41 2.99 9.63 -13.82
CA LYS A 41 1.58 9.79 -13.43
C LYS A 41 1.39 10.84 -12.33
N ASP A 42 2.24 10.80 -11.29
CA ASP A 42 2.02 11.60 -10.08
C ASP A 42 2.89 12.88 -10.01
N GLY A 43 3.85 13.06 -10.93
CA GLY A 43 4.68 14.28 -11.03
C GLY A 43 5.77 14.41 -9.96
N HIS A 44 6.28 13.30 -9.41
CA HIS A 44 7.41 13.30 -8.47
C HIS A 44 8.76 13.20 -9.21
N ASP A 45 9.57 14.25 -9.14
CA ASP A 45 10.82 14.39 -9.92
C ASP A 45 12.11 13.89 -9.25
N GLY A 46 12.06 13.38 -8.02
CA GLY A 46 13.25 12.86 -7.35
C GLY A 46 13.82 11.59 -8.01
N ASN A 47 15.10 11.28 -7.75
CA ASN A 47 15.76 10.09 -8.32
C ASN A 47 15.04 8.79 -7.88
N PRO A 48 14.89 7.78 -8.75
CA PRO A 48 14.15 6.58 -8.41
C PRO A 48 15.01 5.67 -7.55
N LEU A 49 14.45 5.24 -6.43
CA LEU A 49 15.09 4.40 -5.43
C LEU A 49 14.19 3.21 -5.13
N ILE A 50 14.79 2.03 -5.01
CA ILE A 50 14.12 0.84 -4.51
C ILE A 50 14.63 0.56 -3.11
N ILE A 51 13.71 0.48 -2.16
CA ILE A 51 14.03 0.17 -0.77
C ILE A 51 13.72 -1.31 -0.54
N GLU A 52 14.74 -2.08 -0.19
CA GLU A 52 14.58 -3.48 0.21
C GLU A 52 14.39 -3.56 1.73
N VAL A 53 13.39 -4.33 2.15
CA VAL A 53 13.00 -4.44 3.56
C VAL A 53 12.74 -5.88 3.99
N GLU A 54 13.00 -6.14 5.28
CA GLU A 54 12.44 -7.27 6.03
C GLU A 54 11.18 -6.79 6.77
N ILE A 55 10.14 -7.60 6.80
CA ILE A 55 8.87 -7.28 7.47
C ILE A 55 8.55 -8.38 8.49
N ASP A 56 8.55 -8.05 9.78
CA ASP A 56 8.20 -9.01 10.84
C ASP A 56 6.69 -9.19 10.94
N LEU A 57 6.16 -10.09 10.11
CA LEU A 57 4.72 -10.25 9.88
C LEU A 57 4.32 -11.73 9.90
N ASP A 58 3.40 -12.06 10.81
CA ASP A 58 2.74 -13.36 10.85
C ASP A 58 1.50 -13.35 9.95
N LYS A 59 1.22 -14.48 9.28
CA LYS A 59 0.03 -14.63 8.42
C LYS A 59 -1.30 -14.26 9.10
N LYS A 60 -1.43 -14.49 10.41
CA LYS A 60 -2.66 -14.17 11.17
C LYS A 60 -2.86 -12.67 11.36
N ASP A 61 -1.79 -11.87 11.24
CA ASP A 61 -1.80 -10.43 11.40
C ASP A 61 -2.09 -9.72 10.05
N VAL A 62 -2.48 -10.48 9.01
CA VAL A 62 -2.72 -9.97 7.65
C VAL A 62 -4.20 -10.03 7.32
N LEU A 63 -4.77 -8.89 6.94
CA LEU A 63 -6.10 -8.83 6.36
C LEU A 63 -6.00 -9.05 4.85
N HIS A 64 -6.67 -10.08 4.34
CA HIS A 64 -6.73 -10.33 2.90
C HIS A 64 -7.92 -9.56 2.29
N THR A 65 -7.67 -8.78 1.24
CA THR A 65 -8.69 -8.01 0.52
C THR A 65 -8.44 -8.12 -0.98
N PRO A 66 -9.44 -7.81 -1.84
CA PRO A 66 -9.16 -7.53 -3.23
C PRO A 66 -8.40 -6.19 -3.37
N ASP A 67 -7.82 -5.93 -4.53
CA ASP A 67 -7.16 -4.65 -4.81
C ASP A 67 -8.20 -3.51 -4.82
N ALA A 68 -7.93 -2.45 -4.09
CA ALA A 68 -8.78 -1.26 -4.09
C ALA A 68 -8.58 -0.40 -5.36
N GLY A 69 -7.56 -0.70 -6.18
CA GLY A 69 -7.19 0.05 -7.38
C GLY A 69 -6.67 1.46 -7.11
N SER A 70 -6.65 1.88 -5.84
CA SER A 70 -6.33 3.23 -5.40
C SER A 70 -5.64 3.22 -4.03
N PRO A 71 -4.55 3.99 -3.84
CA PRO A 71 -3.87 4.14 -2.56
C PRO A 71 -4.60 5.14 -1.62
N SER A 72 -5.89 5.36 -1.83
CA SER A 72 -6.75 6.22 -1.02
C SER A 72 -7.31 5.41 0.16
N PRO A 73 -7.13 5.87 1.41
CA PRO A 73 -7.70 5.17 2.58
C PRO A 73 -9.23 5.03 2.49
N ILE A 74 -9.93 6.01 1.92
CA ILE A 74 -11.39 5.94 1.71
C ILE A 74 -11.73 4.78 0.75
N ALA A 75 -10.99 4.67 -0.37
CA ALA A 75 -11.21 3.58 -1.34
C ALA A 75 -10.91 2.21 -0.73
N ILE A 76 -9.82 2.08 0.04
CA ILE A 76 -9.47 0.85 0.74
C ILE A 76 -10.55 0.48 1.76
N ALA A 77 -11.05 1.44 2.55
CA ALA A 77 -12.11 1.21 3.52
C ALA A 77 -13.40 0.73 2.84
N ASN A 78 -13.81 1.36 1.74
CA ASN A 78 -14.94 0.90 0.94
C ASN A 78 -14.74 -0.54 0.45
N GLN A 79 -13.54 -0.86 -0.05
CA GLN A 79 -13.23 -2.18 -0.56
C GLN A 79 -13.30 -3.27 0.51
N ILE A 80 -12.87 -2.98 1.73
CA ILE A 80 -13.00 -3.90 2.88
C ILE A 80 -14.48 -4.15 3.18
N VAL A 81 -15.31 -3.11 3.17
CA VAL A 81 -16.75 -3.23 3.47
C VAL A 81 -17.47 -4.04 2.41
N THR A 82 -17.13 -3.89 1.13
CA THR A 82 -17.80 -4.60 0.03
C THR A 82 -17.30 -6.03 -0.17
N ALA A 83 -16.06 -6.34 0.25
CA ALA A 83 -15.42 -7.64 0.03
C ALA A 83 -15.76 -8.71 1.09
N ASP A 84 -16.51 -8.37 2.15
CA ASP A 84 -16.76 -9.24 3.30
C ASP A 84 -17.16 -10.69 2.94
N VAL A 85 -18.07 -10.84 1.97
CA VAL A 85 -18.64 -12.13 1.57
C VAL A 85 -17.58 -13.11 1.06
N ASP A 86 -16.61 -12.62 0.29
CA ASP A 86 -15.61 -13.46 -0.37
C ASP A 86 -14.35 -13.67 0.49
N TYR A 87 -14.07 -12.73 1.42
CA TYR A 87 -12.84 -12.68 2.20
C TYR A 87 -13.01 -13.05 3.68
N LYS A 88 -14.25 -13.35 4.11
CA LYS A 88 -14.59 -13.79 5.48
C LYS A 88 -14.09 -12.82 6.54
N ILE A 89 -14.32 -11.53 6.31
CA ILE A 89 -13.93 -10.48 7.25
C ILE A 89 -14.89 -10.55 8.45
N SER A 90 -14.40 -10.27 9.66
CA SER A 90 -15.30 -10.36 10.81
C SER A 90 -16.32 -9.22 10.78
N ALA A 91 -17.57 -9.50 11.18
CA ALA A 91 -18.62 -8.48 11.23
C ALA A 91 -18.23 -7.27 12.10
N ALA A 92 -17.42 -7.48 13.15
CA ALA A 92 -16.90 -6.41 14.00
C ALA A 92 -15.92 -5.50 13.24
N VAL A 93 -15.03 -6.07 12.42
CA VAL A 93 -14.12 -5.30 11.57
C VAL A 93 -14.93 -4.52 10.53
N VAL A 94 -15.88 -5.16 9.85
CA VAL A 94 -16.73 -4.51 8.83
C VAL A 94 -17.51 -3.33 9.42
N ALA A 95 -18.09 -3.49 10.61
CA ALA A 95 -18.84 -2.42 11.29
C ALA A 95 -17.95 -1.20 11.61
N ASP A 96 -16.78 -1.43 12.21
CA ASP A 96 -15.83 -0.35 12.56
C ASP A 96 -15.30 0.36 11.30
N ILE A 97 -14.99 -0.40 10.25
CA ILE A 97 -14.49 0.16 8.98
C ILE A 97 -15.58 0.91 8.22
N LYS A 98 -16.83 0.43 8.25
CA LYS A 98 -17.97 1.14 7.66
C LYS A 98 -18.21 2.49 8.34
N SER A 99 -18.20 2.51 9.68
CA SER A 99 -18.33 3.74 10.45
C SER A 99 -17.19 4.72 10.15
N LEU A 100 -15.95 4.24 10.10
CA LEU A 100 -14.80 5.06 9.71
C LEU A 100 -14.95 5.60 8.28
N HIS A 101 -15.37 4.78 7.32
CA HIS A 101 -15.53 5.17 5.93
C HIS A 101 -16.53 6.33 5.78
N GLU A 102 -17.69 6.23 6.42
CA GLU A 102 -18.69 7.30 6.47
C GLU A 102 -18.11 8.58 7.10
N GLN A 103 -17.40 8.46 8.22
CA GLN A 103 -16.73 9.59 8.88
C GLN A 103 -15.70 10.27 7.97
N LEU A 104 -14.85 9.49 7.28
CA LEU A 104 -13.82 10.04 6.41
C LEU A 104 -14.41 10.76 5.20
N ILE A 105 -15.51 10.26 4.64
CA ILE A 105 -16.25 10.93 3.57
C ILE A 105 -16.76 12.30 4.04
N ASP A 106 -17.37 12.37 5.22
CA ASP A 106 -17.95 13.61 5.73
C ASP A 106 -16.87 14.63 6.08
N LEU A 107 -15.79 14.20 6.75
CA LEU A 107 -14.63 15.06 6.99
C LEU A 107 -14.01 15.56 5.68
N LYS A 108 -14.00 14.75 4.62
CA LYS A 108 -13.47 15.14 3.32
C LYS A 108 -14.31 16.24 2.67
N LYS A 109 -15.63 16.08 2.67
CA LYS A 109 -16.58 17.08 2.15
C LYS A 109 -16.44 18.42 2.86
N GLU A 110 -16.15 18.38 4.17
CA GLU A 110 -15.92 19.57 4.99
C GLU A 110 -14.50 20.14 4.89
N ASN A 111 -13.61 19.55 4.08
CA ASN A 111 -12.18 19.87 4.03
C ASN A 111 -11.46 19.79 5.39
N LYS A 112 -11.93 18.90 6.29
CA LYS A 112 -11.40 18.69 7.64
C LYS A 112 -10.48 17.47 7.74
N SER A 113 -10.27 16.72 6.66
CA SER A 113 -9.31 15.62 6.60
C SER A 113 -8.24 15.85 5.52
N ASN A 114 -7.05 15.31 5.79
CA ASN A 114 -5.99 15.19 4.80
C ASN A 114 -5.52 13.73 4.72
N ARG A 115 -4.70 13.41 3.71
CA ARG A 115 -4.25 12.04 3.45
C ARG A 115 -3.50 11.41 4.62
N ALA A 116 -2.71 12.20 5.37
CA ALA A 116 -1.96 11.67 6.51
C ALA A 116 -2.90 11.26 7.66
N TYR A 117 -3.90 12.09 7.95
CA TYR A 117 -4.96 11.76 8.91
C TYR A 117 -5.74 10.52 8.48
N GLU A 118 -6.22 10.49 7.23
CA GLU A 118 -6.99 9.37 6.67
C GLU A 118 -6.23 8.04 6.77
N ARG A 119 -4.92 8.05 6.46
CA ARG A 119 -4.04 6.87 6.58
C ARG A 119 -3.92 6.40 8.02
N THR A 120 -3.71 7.33 8.95
CA THR A 120 -3.53 7.04 10.36
C THR A 120 -4.82 6.47 10.95
N ALA A 121 -5.98 7.04 10.60
CA ALA A 121 -7.28 6.59 11.08
C ALA A 121 -7.59 5.16 10.61
N LEU A 122 -7.42 4.87 9.30
CA LEU A 122 -7.65 3.52 8.78
C LEU A 122 -6.69 2.49 9.39
N SER A 123 -5.41 2.84 9.48
CA SER A 123 -4.42 1.95 10.10
C SER A 123 -4.76 1.65 11.56
N SER A 124 -5.05 2.68 12.36
CA SER A 124 -5.35 2.52 13.78
C SER A 124 -6.58 1.65 14.02
N THR A 125 -7.63 1.82 13.20
CA THR A 125 -8.83 0.99 13.27
C THR A 125 -8.53 -0.47 12.99
N LEU A 126 -7.73 -0.78 11.96
CA LEU A 126 -7.38 -2.16 11.64
C LEU A 126 -6.41 -2.79 12.65
N ILE A 127 -5.47 -2.01 13.20
CA ILE A 127 -4.55 -2.45 14.26
C ILE A 127 -5.31 -2.82 15.54
N LYS A 128 -6.37 -2.10 15.90
CA LYS A 128 -7.26 -2.46 17.02
C LYS A 128 -7.84 -3.86 16.86
N HIS A 129 -8.05 -4.32 15.63
CA HIS A 129 -8.54 -5.67 15.32
C HIS A 129 -7.41 -6.71 15.16
N GLY A 130 -6.17 -6.34 15.46
CA GLY A 130 -5.01 -7.25 15.45
C GLY A 130 -4.29 -7.34 14.11
N PHE A 131 -4.67 -6.55 13.10
CA PHE A 131 -4.00 -6.56 11.80
C PHE A 131 -2.81 -5.60 11.76
N LYS A 132 -1.74 -6.01 11.10
CA LYS A 132 -0.53 -5.20 10.86
C LYS A 132 -0.29 -4.93 9.39
N ALA A 133 -0.96 -5.66 8.49
CA ALA A 133 -0.90 -5.43 7.06
C ALA A 133 -2.22 -5.78 6.38
N ILE A 134 -2.41 -5.21 5.19
CA ILE A 134 -3.40 -5.64 4.21
C ILE A 134 -2.64 -6.29 3.06
N SER A 135 -3.11 -7.44 2.58
CA SER A 135 -2.57 -8.06 1.38
C SER A 135 -3.64 -8.19 0.29
N TYR A 136 -3.23 -7.99 -0.95
CA TYR A 136 -4.08 -8.09 -2.12
C TYR A 136 -3.26 -8.50 -3.33
N LYS A 137 -3.92 -9.09 -4.33
CA LYS A 137 -3.33 -9.36 -5.64
C LYS A 137 -3.15 -8.03 -6.37
N ASN A 138 -1.92 -7.70 -6.77
CA ASN A 138 -1.60 -6.44 -7.43
C ASN A 138 -1.93 -6.54 -8.92
N GLU A 139 -3.14 -6.14 -9.29
CA GLU A 139 -3.62 -6.24 -10.68
C GLU A 139 -3.10 -5.10 -11.57
N VAL A 140 -2.48 -4.09 -10.96
CA VAL A 140 -2.16 -2.84 -11.63
C VAL A 140 -0.69 -2.71 -12.00
N GLU A 141 0.21 -3.18 -11.14
CA GLU A 141 1.66 -3.01 -11.31
C GLU A 141 2.34 -4.31 -11.74
N ASN A 142 1.61 -5.42 -11.79
CA ASN A 142 2.11 -6.69 -12.30
C ASN A 142 1.05 -7.50 -13.05
N ASP A 143 1.50 -8.39 -13.94
CA ASP A 143 0.65 -9.26 -14.77
C ASP A 143 0.50 -10.69 -14.19
N ASP A 144 1.34 -11.07 -13.22
CA ASP A 144 1.59 -12.47 -12.82
C ASP A 144 1.00 -12.86 -11.44
N ASP A 145 -0.22 -12.45 -11.11
CA ASP A 145 -0.89 -12.84 -9.86
C ASP A 145 -0.14 -12.49 -8.56
N GLU A 146 0.78 -11.53 -8.63
CA GLU A 146 1.63 -11.20 -7.51
C GLU A 146 0.89 -10.53 -6.35
N ILE A 147 1.33 -10.83 -5.13
CA ILE A 147 0.79 -10.26 -3.91
C ILE A 147 1.58 -9.02 -3.53
N SER A 148 0.85 -7.94 -3.24
CA SER A 148 1.37 -6.75 -2.58
C SER A 148 0.85 -6.63 -1.15
N LEU A 149 1.59 -5.88 -0.34
CA LEU A 149 1.25 -5.53 1.02
C LEU A 149 1.11 -4.01 1.19
N CYS A 150 0.07 -3.60 1.89
CA CYS A 150 -0.02 -2.28 2.50
C CYS A 150 0.22 -2.43 4.01
N ILE A 151 1.33 -1.90 4.51
CA ILE A 151 1.69 -2.06 5.92
C ILE A 151 0.95 -1.05 6.78
N LEU A 152 0.21 -1.54 7.78
CA LEU A 152 -0.55 -0.72 8.71
C LEU A 152 0.34 -0.18 9.82
N ASP A 153 1.17 -1.04 10.41
CA ASP A 153 2.12 -0.70 11.47
C ASP A 153 3.55 -0.68 10.91
N PRO A 154 4.14 0.50 10.62
CA PRO A 154 5.48 0.58 10.06
C PRO A 154 6.59 0.13 11.00
N SER A 155 6.33 -0.05 12.30
CA SER A 155 7.35 -0.45 13.28
C SER A 155 7.88 -1.87 13.05
N ILE A 156 7.16 -2.68 12.28
CA ILE A 156 7.56 -4.05 11.90
C ILE A 156 8.52 -4.09 10.70
N ILE A 157 8.82 -2.94 10.10
CA ILE A 157 9.63 -2.83 8.89
C ILE A 157 11.08 -2.54 9.28
N LYS A 158 12.00 -3.33 8.73
CA LYS A 158 13.44 -3.11 8.83
C LYS A 158 14.01 -2.88 7.44
N ILE A 159 14.59 -1.70 7.23
CA ILE A 159 15.28 -1.36 5.98
C ILE A 159 16.60 -2.14 5.92
N ILE A 160 16.82 -2.83 4.81
CA ILE A 160 18.04 -3.62 4.57
C ILE A 160 18.99 -2.88 3.65
N LYS A 161 18.49 -2.38 2.52
CA LYS A 161 19.29 -1.64 1.56
C LYS A 161 18.47 -0.67 0.72
N VAL A 162 19.15 0.35 0.22
CA VAL A 162 18.63 1.32 -0.76
C VAL A 162 19.36 1.11 -2.07
N ILE A 163 18.60 0.87 -3.14
CA ILE A 163 19.13 0.53 -4.46
C ILE A 163 18.74 1.66 -5.41
N PRO A 164 19.71 2.41 -5.97
CA PRO A 164 19.43 3.36 -7.03
C PRO A 164 18.89 2.64 -8.28
N MET A 165 17.84 3.18 -8.87
CA MET A 165 17.29 2.70 -10.14
C MET A 165 17.65 3.67 -11.26
N CYS A 166 17.83 3.16 -12.48
CA CYS A 166 18.10 4.00 -13.64
C CYS A 166 16.83 4.70 -14.14
N GLU A 167 16.91 5.98 -14.48
CA GLU A 167 15.79 6.73 -15.10
C GLU A 167 15.36 6.16 -16.46
N VAL A 168 16.31 5.68 -17.27
CA VAL A 168 16.01 5.07 -18.58
C VAL A 168 15.14 3.81 -18.40
N GLU A 169 15.43 3.02 -17.37
CA GLU A 169 14.63 1.86 -17.00
C GLU A 169 13.23 2.28 -16.55
N ALA A 170 13.11 3.30 -15.69
CA ALA A 170 11.82 3.81 -15.22
C ALA A 170 10.94 4.30 -16.39
N LYS A 171 11.54 4.99 -17.37
CA LYS A 171 10.84 5.41 -18.58
C LYS A 171 10.36 4.21 -19.40
N THR A 172 11.23 3.22 -19.61
CA THR A 172 10.93 2.02 -20.40
C THR A 172 9.75 1.24 -19.80
N LEU A 173 9.67 1.17 -18.47
CA LEU A 173 8.56 0.55 -17.76
C LEU A 173 7.27 1.36 -17.91
N TRP A 174 7.33 2.68 -17.78
CA TRP A 174 6.16 3.55 -18.00
C TRP A 174 5.58 3.39 -19.41
N ASP A 175 6.44 3.39 -20.43
CA ASP A 175 6.01 3.29 -21.83
C ASP A 175 5.25 1.98 -22.12
N LYS A 176 5.51 0.92 -21.33
CA LYS A 176 4.85 -0.40 -21.42
C LYS A 176 3.71 -0.58 -20.42
N SER A 177 3.49 0.38 -19.52
CA SER A 177 2.52 0.25 -18.44
C SER A 177 1.10 0.27 -18.98
N LYS A 178 0.22 -0.58 -18.43
CA LYS A 178 -1.24 -0.52 -18.66
C LYS A 178 -1.84 0.84 -18.28
N ARG A 179 -1.16 1.61 -17.42
CA ARG A 179 -1.60 2.96 -17.03
C ARG A 179 -1.25 4.04 -18.06
N ASN A 180 -0.44 3.73 -19.07
CA ASN A 180 -0.05 4.62 -20.15
C ASN A 180 -0.67 4.23 -21.52
N MET A 181 -1.37 3.09 -21.57
CA MET A 181 -2.16 2.64 -22.73
C MET A 181 -3.61 3.09 -22.59
#